data_AF-A0AAN5I993-F1
#
_entry.id   AF-A0AAN5I993-F1
#
_cell.length_a   1.000
_cell.length_b   1.000
_cell.length_c   1.000
_cell.angle_alpha   90.00
_cell.angle_beta   90.00
_cell.angle_gamma   90.00
#
_symmetry.space_group_name_H-M   'P 1'
#
loop_
_entity.id
_entity.type
_entity.pdbx_description
1 polymer ?
#
loop_
_entity_poly.entity_id
_entity_poly.type
_entity_poly.pdbx_seq_one_letter_code
_entity_poly.pdbx_strand_id
1 'polypeptide(L)'
;VGNGSIAYFWDSSHLPSSESIDLTSSNDKRIVSFCNRTAMDRCAAPIDHFPHISPYIFMSTERKQLTHFAWVCPQGSVCCAWECCEENSSGSSWWV
;
A
#
# COMPACT_ATOMS: atom_id res chain seq x y z
N VAL A 1 14.65 10.70 6.67
CA VAL A 1 13.37 10.29 6.07
C VAL A 1 13.17 8.83 6.46
N GLY A 2 12.22 8.54 7.35
CA GLY A 2 12.17 7.22 8.00
C GLY A 2 11.22 7.23 9.19
N ASN A 3 9.93 7.41 8.93
CA ASN A 3 8.86 7.11 9.88
C ASN A 3 7.45 7.11 9.23
N GLY A 4 7.36 6.77 7.95
CA GLY A 4 6.07 6.68 7.24
C GLY A 4 5.51 5.28 7.38
N SER A 5 4.55 5.09 8.28
CA SER A 5 3.89 3.78 8.43
C SER A 5 3.01 3.51 7.21
N ILE A 6 3.41 2.58 6.34
CA ILE A 6 2.58 2.16 5.20
C ILE A 6 1.27 1.57 5.73
N ALA A 7 0.14 2.00 5.16
CA ALA A 7 -1.15 1.37 5.41
C ALA A 7 -1.51 0.50 4.21
N TYR A 8 -1.90 -0.74 4.52
CA TYR A 8 -2.36 -1.70 3.54
C TYR A 8 -3.88 -1.76 3.54
N PHE A 9 -4.41 -1.95 2.34
CA PHE A 9 -5.82 -2.01 2.03
C PHE A 9 -6.12 -3.33 1.34
N TRP A 10 -7.30 -3.87 1.60
CA TRP A 10 -7.79 -5.05 0.93
C TRP A 10 -8.26 -4.67 -0.48
N ASP A 11 -7.43 -4.87 -1.50
CA ASP A 11 -7.69 -4.48 -2.89
C ASP A 11 -7.67 -2.96 -3.17
N SER A 12 -7.37 -2.62 -4.44
CA SER A 12 -7.27 -1.24 -4.92
C SER A 12 -8.61 -0.48 -4.87
N SER A 13 -9.74 -1.20 -4.87
CA SER A 13 -11.06 -0.59 -4.71
C SER A 13 -11.29 0.03 -3.34
N HIS A 14 -10.53 -0.39 -2.32
CA HIS A 14 -10.59 0.15 -0.97
C HIS A 14 -9.55 1.25 -0.73
N LEU A 15 -8.71 1.55 -1.72
CA LEU A 15 -7.86 2.73 -1.66
C LEU A 15 -8.75 3.98 -1.62
N PRO A 16 -8.50 4.87 -0.67
CA PRO A 16 -9.48 5.90 -0.42
C PRO A 16 -9.41 6.95 -1.55
N SER A 17 -10.57 7.43 -2.01
CA SER A 17 -10.70 8.26 -3.22
C SER A 17 -10.92 9.76 -2.99
N SER A 18 -11.20 10.20 -1.76
CA SER A 18 -11.43 11.62 -1.43
C SER A 18 -10.13 12.45 -1.44
N GLU A 19 -10.20 13.77 -1.23
CA GLU A 19 -9.00 14.63 -1.15
C GLU A 19 -8.24 14.46 0.18
N SER A 20 -8.98 14.31 1.28
CA SER A 20 -8.45 14.01 2.62
C SER A 20 -9.34 13.01 3.34
N ILE A 21 -8.74 12.04 4.02
CA ILE A 21 -9.43 11.07 4.88
C ILE A 21 -8.51 10.65 6.01
N ASP A 22 -9.08 10.51 7.19
CA ASP A 22 -8.45 9.88 8.33
C ASP A 22 -9.00 8.46 8.47
N LEU A 23 -8.11 7.48 8.53
CA LEU A 23 -8.45 6.08 8.71
C LEU A 23 -7.79 5.54 9.95
N THR A 24 -8.56 4.83 10.78
CA THR A 24 -8.04 4.12 11.93
C THR A 24 -7.66 2.71 11.50
N SER A 25 -6.40 2.34 11.71
CA SER A 25 -5.90 1.00 11.40
C SER A 25 -6.56 -0.06 12.28
N SER A 26 -6.72 -1.27 11.74
CA SER A 26 -7.29 -2.38 12.51
C SER A 26 -6.28 -3.07 13.43
N ASN A 27 -4.99 -2.96 13.14
CA ASN A 27 -3.93 -3.67 13.87
C ASN A 27 -3.46 -2.92 15.12
N ASP A 28 -3.20 -1.61 15.02
CA ASP A 28 -2.62 -0.80 16.10
C ASP A 28 -3.47 0.42 16.49
N LYS A 29 -4.67 0.56 15.91
CA LYS A 29 -5.60 1.69 16.14
C LYS A 29 -5.00 3.07 15.88
N ARG A 30 -3.91 3.15 15.11
CA ARG A 30 -3.31 4.42 14.72
C ARG A 30 -4.21 5.11 13.70
N ILE A 31 -4.27 6.45 13.78
CA ILE A 31 -4.94 7.27 12.77
C ILE A 31 -3.91 7.57 11.68
N VAL A 32 -4.23 7.20 10.45
CA VAL A 32 -3.44 7.52 9.26
C VAL A 32 -4.23 8.48 8.40
N SER A 33 -3.64 9.66 8.16
CA SER A 33 -4.24 10.70 7.33
C SER A 33 -3.68 10.64 5.92
N PHE A 34 -4.57 10.61 4.92
CA PHE A 34 -4.20 10.62 3.51
C PHE A 34 -4.68 11.91 2.83
N CYS A 35 -3.76 12.85 2.63
CA CYS A 35 -4.02 14.13 1.97
C CYS A 35 -3.30 14.21 0.62
N ASN A 36 -3.85 14.94 -0.34
CA ASN A 36 -3.22 15.23 -1.64
C ASN A 36 -2.89 13.96 -2.47
N ARG A 37 -3.88 13.08 -2.60
CA ARG A 37 -3.72 11.74 -3.18
C ARG A 37 -3.55 11.68 -4.69
N THR A 38 -3.89 12.73 -5.43
CA THR A 38 -3.62 12.81 -6.88
C THR A 38 -2.13 12.78 -7.21
N ALA A 39 -1.28 13.09 -6.23
CA ALA A 39 0.16 13.04 -6.35
C ALA A 39 0.78 11.74 -5.80
N MET A 40 -0.03 10.78 -5.35
CA MET A 40 0.43 9.52 -4.75
C MET A 40 0.29 8.36 -5.73
N ASP A 41 1.34 7.53 -5.82
CA ASP A 41 1.30 6.32 -6.63
C ASP A 41 0.50 5.23 -5.91
N ARG A 42 -0.36 4.56 -6.68
CA ARG A 42 -1.21 3.47 -6.19
C ARG A 42 -0.51 2.16 -6.48
N CYS A 43 -0.12 1.46 -5.42
CA CYS A 43 0.57 0.19 -5.51
C CYS A 43 -0.37 -0.94 -5.11
N ALA A 44 -0.17 -2.11 -5.72
CA ALA A 44 -0.84 -3.32 -5.33
C ALA A 44 0.03 -4.53 -5.61
N ALA A 45 -0.12 -5.58 -4.81
CA ALA A 45 0.49 -6.86 -5.09
C ALA A 45 -0.39 -8.03 -4.65
N PRO A 46 -0.34 -9.18 -5.38
CA PRO A 46 -1.18 -10.34 -5.12
C PRO A 46 -0.96 -10.97 -3.75
N ILE A 47 -2.02 -11.42 -3.08
CA ILE A 47 -1.95 -12.06 -1.76
C ILE A 47 -1.24 -13.43 -1.83
N ASP A 48 -1.35 -14.12 -2.97
CA ASP A 48 -0.74 -15.44 -3.18
C ASP A 48 0.80 -15.41 -3.19
N HIS A 49 1.40 -14.24 -3.41
CA HIS A 49 2.85 -14.02 -3.28
C HIS A 49 3.35 -14.14 -1.83
N PHE A 50 2.46 -14.24 -0.84
CA PHE A 50 2.81 -14.47 0.56
C PHE A 50 2.55 -15.92 0.96
N PRO A 51 3.59 -16.78 1.05
CA PRO A 51 3.41 -18.21 1.29
C PRO A 51 2.68 -18.55 2.60
N HIS A 52 2.76 -17.65 3.58
CA HIS A 52 2.17 -17.86 4.90
C HIS A 52 0.67 -17.50 4.96
N ILE A 53 0.16 -16.72 4.00
CA ILE A 53 -1.28 -16.39 3.91
C ILE A 53 -1.95 -16.91 2.64
N SER A 54 -1.19 -17.37 1.64
CA SER A 54 -1.71 -17.95 0.40
C SER A 54 -2.67 -19.14 0.58
N PRO A 55 -2.64 -19.92 1.68
CA PRO A 55 -3.65 -20.95 1.89
C PRO A 55 -5.04 -20.41 2.30
N TYR A 56 -5.13 -19.13 2.70
CA TYR A 56 -6.38 -18.55 3.19
C TYR A 56 -7.12 -17.78 2.09
N ILE A 57 -8.45 -17.81 2.18
CA ILE A 57 -9.33 -17.03 1.30
C ILE A 57 -9.91 -15.89 2.13
N PHE A 58 -9.63 -14.66 1.69
CA PHE A 58 -10.17 -13.45 2.29
C PHE A 58 -11.39 -13.00 1.49
N MET A 59 -12.52 -12.76 2.17
CA MET A 59 -13.78 -12.36 1.54
C MET A 59 -14.24 -11.03 2.12
N SER A 60 -14.72 -10.14 1.25
CA SER A 60 -15.37 -8.91 1.67
C SER A 60 -16.78 -9.19 2.23
N THR A 61 -17.38 -8.17 2.86
CA THR A 61 -18.79 -8.21 3.30
C THR A 61 -19.78 -8.43 2.15
N GLU A 62 -19.39 -8.05 0.93
CA GLU A 62 -20.15 -8.28 -0.31
C GLU A 62 -19.91 -9.68 -0.92
N ARG A 63 -19.20 -10.57 -0.21
CA ARG A 63 -18.79 -11.89 -0.70
C ARG A 63 -17.92 -11.84 -1.97
N LYS A 64 -17.13 -10.79 -2.14
CA LYS A 64 -16.09 -10.74 -3.17
C LYS A 64 -14.79 -11.27 -2.59
N GLN A 65 -14.10 -12.11 -3.34
CA GLN A 65 -12.78 -12.58 -2.96
C GLN A 65 -11.78 -11.41 -3.06
N LEU A 66 -11.06 -11.18 -1.97
CA LEU A 66 -9.97 -10.22 -1.89
C LEU A 66 -8.70 -10.92 -2.38
N THR A 67 -8.08 -10.37 -3.41
CA THR A 67 -6.96 -11.03 -4.13
C THR A 67 -5.65 -10.26 -4.04
N HIS A 68 -5.70 -8.98 -3.65
CA HIS A 68 -4.55 -8.09 -3.60
C HIS A 68 -4.47 -7.34 -2.27
N PHE A 69 -3.26 -7.03 -1.85
CA PHE A 69 -3.02 -5.90 -0.94
C PHE A 69 -2.67 -4.68 -1.76
N ALA A 70 -3.28 -3.55 -1.42
CA ALA A 70 -3.00 -2.26 -2.03
C ALA A 70 -2.47 -1.27 -1.00
N TRP A 71 -1.64 -0.33 -1.43
CA TRP A 71 -1.15 0.78 -0.61
C TRP A 71 -0.92 2.01 -1.49
N VAL A 72 -0.59 3.12 -0.85
CA VAL A 72 -0.22 4.35 -1.54
C VAL A 72 1.22 4.73 -1.18
N CYS A 73 1.95 5.21 -2.17
CA CYS A 73 3.27 5.79 -2.00
C CYS A 73 3.22 7.31 -2.14
N PRO A 74 4.00 8.05 -1.32
CA PRO A 74 4.08 9.49 -1.44
C PRO A 74 4.70 9.88 -2.79
N GLN A 75 4.43 11.12 -3.21
CA GLN A 75 5.00 11.66 -4.44
C GLN A 75 6.53 11.57 -4.45
N GLY A 76 7.11 11.14 -5.57
CA GLY A 76 8.57 10.94 -5.71
C GLY A 76 9.06 9.63 -5.10
N SER A 77 8.16 8.70 -4.79
CA SER A 77 8.48 7.31 -4.44
C SER A 77 7.84 6.36 -5.45
N VAL A 78 8.44 5.19 -5.63
CA VAL A 78 7.97 4.14 -6.55
C VAL A 78 7.50 2.91 -5.78
N CYS A 79 6.59 2.14 -6.39
CA CYS A 79 6.14 0.86 -5.86
C CYS A 79 7.26 -0.18 -5.94
N CYS A 80 7.74 -0.64 -4.78
CA CYS A 80 8.80 -1.64 -4.68
C CYS A 80 8.32 -2.83 -3.86
N ALA A 81 7.96 -3.94 -4.51
CA ALA A 81 7.47 -5.15 -3.85
C ALA A 81 6.32 -4.86 -2.85
N TRP A 82 6.65 -4.57 -1.59
CA TRP A 82 5.72 -4.29 -0.48
C TRP A 82 5.98 -2.96 0.22
N GLU A 83 6.78 -2.09 -0.39
CA GLU A 83 7.17 -0.81 0.18
C GLU A 83 7.16 0.32 -0.86
N CYS A 84 7.50 1.51 -0.39
CA CYS A 84 7.74 2.67 -1.23
C CYS A 84 9.24 2.92 -1.27
N CYS A 85 9.86 2.74 -2.44
CA CYS A 85 11.26 3.11 -2.64
C CYS A 85 11.36 4.57 -3.04
N GLU A 86 12.49 5.21 -2.74
CA GLU A 86 12.82 6.50 -3.33
C GLU A 86 12.96 6.37 -4.85
N GLU A 87 12.34 7.29 -5.60
CA GLU A 87 12.50 7.38 -7.04
C GLU A 87 13.93 7.87 -7.29
N ASN A 88 14.78 6.94 -7.74
CA ASN A 88 16.22 7.12 -7.80
C ASN A 88 16.59 8.34 -8.66
N SER A 89 16.81 9.50 -8.03
CA SER A 89 17.35 10.68 -8.70
C SER A 89 18.84 10.46 -8.96
N SER A 90 19.11 9.73 -10.04
CA SER A 90 20.43 9.52 -10.66
C SER A 90 21.55 8.94 -9.78
N GLY A 91 21.86 7.66 -10.01
CA GLY A 91 23.25 7.19 -10.00
C GLY A 91 23.79 6.59 -8.69
N SER A 92 23.46 5.33 -8.44
CA SER A 92 24.44 4.40 -7.86
C SER A 92 24.18 2.99 -8.37
N SER A 93 25.08 2.60 -9.27
CA SER A 93 25.26 1.28 -9.83
C SER A 93 25.33 0.21 -8.73
N TRP A 94 24.43 -0.76 -8.78
CA TRP A 94 24.58 -2.04 -8.10
C TRP A 94 25.65 -2.86 -8.80
N TRP A 95 26.92 -2.80 -8.37
CA TRP A 95 27.93 -3.88 -8.46
C TRP A 95 29.13 -3.53 -7.56
N VAL A 96 29.30 -4.22 -6.43
CA VAL A 96 30.58 -4.80 -5.97
C VAL A 96 30.25 -6.08 -5.22
#